data_AF-A0A158GX36-F1
#
_entry.id   AF-A0A158GX36-F1
#
_cell.length_a   1.000
_cell.length_b   1.000
_cell.length_c   1.000
_cell.angle_alpha   90.00
_cell.angle_beta   90.00
_cell.angle_gamma   90.00
#
_symmetry.space_group_name_H-M   'P 1'
#
loop_
_entity.id
_entity.type
_entity.pdbx_description
1 polymer ?
#
loop_
_entity_poly.entity_id
_entity_poly.type
_entity_poly.pdbx_seq_one_letter_code
_entity_poly.pdbx_strand_id
1 'polypeptide(L)'
;MNTGHDDLDAWKRRRTVELAFELADSGRFDDFTDIAYALQFERGMATAQALIDDPEMRRVLNRRCADAREKLAPLPEPEVEQLVVQEVVQEAAIDASNDHAQMPGAVDFQRAPSLLRRALNVVWRPGNAGDLNSAAS
;
A
#
# COMPACT_ATOMS: atom_id res chain seq x y z
N MET A 1 -31.86 -20.31 -31.35
CA MET A 1 -31.86 -19.76 -29.97
C MET A 1 -30.56 -20.21 -29.32
N ASN A 2 -29.69 -19.26 -28.93
CA ASN A 2 -28.30 -19.49 -28.54
C ASN A 2 -28.13 -19.54 -27.00
N THR A 3 -29.07 -20.17 -26.31
CA THR A 3 -29.21 -20.08 -24.85
C THR A 3 -27.99 -20.59 -24.08
N GLY A 4 -27.27 -21.60 -24.60
CA GLY A 4 -26.09 -22.14 -23.92
C GLY A 4 -24.91 -21.16 -23.84
N HIS A 5 -24.77 -20.24 -24.80
CA HIS A 5 -23.75 -19.19 -24.75
C HIS A 5 -24.15 -18.09 -23.76
N ASP A 6 -25.42 -17.70 -23.80
CA ASP A 6 -26.00 -16.69 -22.90
C ASP A 6 -25.92 -17.15 -21.43
N ASP A 7 -26.20 -18.43 -21.16
CA ASP A 7 -26.12 -19.02 -19.82
C ASP A 7 -24.68 -19.03 -19.27
N LEU A 8 -23.70 -19.36 -20.12
CA LEU A 8 -22.29 -19.34 -19.74
C LEU A 8 -21.82 -17.93 -19.42
N ASP A 9 -22.20 -16.94 -20.21
CA ASP A 9 -21.78 -15.55 -19.99
C ASP A 9 -22.51 -14.92 -18.81
N ALA A 10 -23.79 -15.28 -18.57
CA ALA A 10 -24.50 -14.93 -17.35
C ALA A 10 -23.82 -15.52 -16.11
N TRP A 11 -23.40 -16.78 -16.16
CA TRP A 11 -22.66 -17.43 -15.08
C TRP A 11 -21.31 -16.74 -14.83
N LYS A 12 -20.53 -16.45 -15.88
CA LYS A 12 -19.25 -15.72 -15.74
C LYS A 12 -19.45 -14.36 -15.11
N ARG A 13 -20.43 -13.59 -15.59
CA ARG A 13 -20.75 -12.27 -15.05
C ARG A 13 -21.10 -12.34 -13.57
N ARG A 14 -21.97 -13.28 -13.20
CA ARG A 14 -22.32 -13.52 -11.79
C ARG A 14 -21.08 -13.83 -10.96
N ARG A 15 -20.22 -14.73 -11.45
CA ARG A 15 -19.00 -15.12 -10.72
C ARG A 15 -18.02 -13.96 -10.56
N THR A 16 -17.85 -13.13 -11.59
CA THR A 16 -17.01 -11.92 -11.52
C THR A 16 -17.55 -10.92 -10.51
N VAL A 17 -18.86 -10.69 -10.47
CA VAL A 17 -19.49 -9.78 -9.50
C VAL A 17 -19.32 -10.30 -8.07
N GLU A 18 -19.52 -11.59 -7.84
CA GLU A 18 -19.31 -12.21 -6.52
C GLU A 18 -17.87 -12.01 -6.02
N LEU A 19 -16.88 -12.24 -6.89
CA LEU A 19 -15.47 -12.02 -6.55
C LEU A 19 -15.15 -10.54 -6.33
N ALA A 20 -15.74 -9.62 -7.10
CA ALA A 20 -15.57 -8.19 -6.89
C ALA A 20 -16.05 -7.77 -5.50
N PHE A 21 -17.18 -8.33 -5.04
CA PHE A 21 -17.67 -8.10 -3.68
C PHE A 21 -16.76 -8.70 -2.61
N GLU A 22 -16.26 -9.93 -2.79
CA GLU A 22 -15.29 -10.52 -1.86
C GLU A 22 -14.02 -9.66 -1.73
N LEU A 23 -13.54 -9.09 -2.84
CA LEU A 23 -12.39 -8.17 -2.82
C LEU A 23 -12.74 -6.87 -2.11
N ALA A 24 -13.87 -6.23 -2.42
CA ALA A 24 -14.30 -5.00 -1.76
C ALA A 24 -14.45 -5.17 -0.24
N ASP A 25 -15.04 -6.28 0.19
CA ASP A 25 -15.29 -6.56 1.60
C ASP A 25 -14.02 -6.94 2.38
N SER A 26 -12.91 -7.25 1.68
CA SER A 26 -11.62 -7.57 2.32
C SER A 26 -10.93 -6.36 2.95
N GLY A 27 -11.32 -5.14 2.57
CA GLY A 27 -10.71 -3.89 3.02
C GLY A 27 -9.26 -3.68 2.58
N ARG A 28 -8.73 -4.52 1.68
CA ARG A 28 -7.38 -4.41 1.10
C ARG A 28 -7.28 -3.46 -0.08
N PHE A 29 -8.41 -3.12 -0.71
CA PHE A 29 -8.47 -2.34 -1.93
C PHE A 29 -9.14 -0.99 -1.63
N ASP A 30 -8.68 0.07 -2.29
CA ASP A 30 -9.18 1.42 -2.01
C ASP A 30 -10.47 1.70 -2.78
N ASP A 31 -10.52 1.28 -4.05
CA ASP A 31 -11.64 1.56 -4.94
C ASP A 31 -11.89 0.46 -5.99
N PHE A 32 -12.87 0.71 -6.85
CA PHE A 32 -13.21 -0.12 -8.00
C PHE A 32 -12.03 -0.39 -8.94
N THR A 33 -11.14 0.59 -9.14
CA THR A 33 -10.01 0.49 -10.07
C THR A 33 -9.04 -0.59 -9.58
N ASP A 34 -8.76 -0.60 -8.28
CA ASP A 34 -7.92 -1.62 -7.66
C ASP A 34 -8.55 -3.01 -7.73
N ILE A 35 -9.86 -3.10 -7.52
CA ILE A 35 -10.61 -4.37 -7.67
C ILE A 35 -10.54 -4.86 -9.12
N ALA A 36 -10.78 -3.98 -10.10
CA ALA A 36 -10.72 -4.32 -11.51
C ALA A 36 -9.31 -4.81 -11.90
N TYR A 37 -8.27 -4.15 -11.39
CA TYR A 37 -6.88 -4.57 -11.56
C TYR A 37 -6.64 -5.96 -10.97
N ALA A 38 -7.04 -6.20 -9.72
CA ALA A 38 -6.87 -7.49 -9.06
C ALA A 38 -7.59 -8.62 -9.81
N LEU A 39 -8.81 -8.37 -10.29
CA LEU A 39 -9.54 -9.34 -11.10
C LEU A 39 -8.83 -9.63 -12.42
N GLN A 40 -8.29 -8.62 -13.09
CA GLN A 40 -7.62 -8.78 -14.38
C GLN A 40 -6.27 -9.49 -14.26
N PHE A 41 -5.42 -9.04 -13.33
CA PHE A 41 -4.01 -9.45 -13.27
C PHE A 41 -3.75 -10.55 -12.24
N GLU A 42 -4.41 -10.52 -11.08
CA GLU A 42 -4.20 -11.54 -10.04
C GLU A 42 -5.09 -12.77 -10.27
N ARG A 43 -6.31 -12.57 -10.79
CA ARG A 43 -7.29 -13.65 -11.06
C ARG A 43 -7.35 -14.08 -12.52
N GLY A 44 -6.63 -13.40 -13.43
CA GLY A 44 -6.58 -13.72 -14.86
C GLY A 44 -7.90 -13.47 -15.60
N MET A 45 -8.81 -12.67 -15.05
CA MET A 45 -10.12 -12.38 -15.64
C MET A 45 -10.03 -11.18 -16.59
N ALA A 46 -9.53 -11.40 -17.81
CA ALA A 46 -9.25 -10.33 -18.76
C ALA A 46 -10.45 -9.42 -19.09
N THR A 47 -11.67 -9.97 -19.06
CA THR A 47 -12.92 -9.22 -19.34
C THR A 47 -13.63 -8.74 -18.07
N ALA A 48 -13.04 -8.90 -16.88
CA ALA A 48 -13.69 -8.56 -15.62
C ALA A 48 -14.15 -7.11 -15.58
N GLN A 49 -13.26 -6.17 -15.92
CA GLN A 49 -13.58 -4.74 -15.91
C GLN A 49 -14.86 -4.47 -16.71
N ALA A 50 -14.96 -4.96 -17.95
CA ALA A 50 -16.14 -4.77 -18.79
C ALA A 50 -17.44 -5.34 -18.19
N LEU A 51 -17.34 -6.40 -17.38
CA LEU A 51 -18.50 -7.04 -16.74
C LEU A 51 -19.00 -6.28 -15.50
N ILE A 52 -18.11 -5.55 -14.83
CA ILE A 52 -18.40 -4.79 -13.60
C ILE A 52 -18.39 -3.27 -13.82
N ASP A 53 -18.24 -2.80 -15.06
CA ASP A 53 -18.06 -1.38 -15.39
C ASP A 53 -19.32 -0.51 -15.29
N ASP A 54 -20.38 -1.04 -14.69
CA ASP A 54 -21.62 -0.32 -14.51
C ASP A 54 -21.45 0.82 -13.47
N PRO A 55 -21.91 2.05 -13.75
CA PRO A 55 -21.75 3.18 -12.83
C PRO A 55 -22.32 2.93 -11.44
N GLU A 56 -23.43 2.19 -11.33
CA GLU A 56 -24.03 1.87 -10.04
C GLU A 56 -23.22 0.80 -9.32
N MET A 57 -22.75 -0.22 -10.04
CA MET A 57 -21.84 -1.23 -9.49
C MET A 57 -20.55 -0.60 -8.94
N ARG A 58 -19.95 0.35 -9.68
CA ARG A 58 -18.76 1.10 -9.24
C ARG A 58 -19.01 1.81 -7.91
N ARG A 59 -20.17 2.47 -7.74
CA ARG A 59 -20.54 3.14 -6.48
C ARG A 59 -20.69 2.14 -5.33
N VAL A 60 -21.34 1.01 -5.58
CA VAL A 60 -21.53 -0.04 -4.56
C VAL A 60 -20.19 -0.61 -4.11
N LEU A 61 -19.28 -0.91 -5.04
CA LEU A 61 -17.95 -1.42 -4.73
C LEU A 61 -17.13 -0.41 -3.94
N ASN A 62 -17.10 0.86 -4.36
CA ASN A 62 -16.37 1.91 -3.65
C ASN A 62 -16.89 2.10 -2.22
N ARG A 63 -18.22 2.07 -2.04
CA ARG A 63 -18.83 2.15 -0.71
C ARG A 63 -18.40 0.96 0.15
N ARG A 64 -18.44 -0.26 -0.39
CA ARG A 64 -18.01 -1.46 0.34
C ARG A 64 -16.53 -1.42 0.72
N CYS A 65 -15.65 -0.94 -0.17
CA CYS A 65 -14.24 -0.72 0.16
C CYS A 65 -14.08 0.25 1.33
N ALA A 66 -14.78 1.40 1.29
CA ALA A 66 -14.75 2.38 2.37
C ALA A 66 -15.26 1.79 3.69
N ASP A 67 -16.41 1.11 3.66
CA ASP A 67 -17.01 0.48 4.85
C ASP A 67 -16.09 -0.62 5.43
N ALA A 68 -15.43 -1.42 4.58
CA ALA A 68 -14.51 -2.46 5.01
C ALA A 68 -13.23 -1.88 5.64
N ARG A 69 -12.71 -0.79 5.07
CA ARG A 69 -11.57 -0.06 5.61
C ARG A 69 -11.89 0.62 6.93
N GLU A 70 -13.07 1.22 7.07
CA GLU A 70 -13.52 1.82 8.33
C GLU A 70 -13.62 0.76 9.44
N LYS A 71 -14.11 -0.44 9.13
CA LYS A 71 -14.14 -1.56 10.08
C LYS A 71 -12.76 -2.06 10.50
N LEU A 72 -11.77 -1.92 9.63
CA LEU A 72 -10.37 -2.28 9.92
C LEU A 72 -9.59 -1.16 10.59
N ALA A 73 -10.06 0.09 10.47
CA ALA A 73 -9.43 1.23 11.11
C ALA A 73 -9.51 1.03 12.63
N PRO A 74 -8.37 1.11 13.35
CA PRO A 74 -8.38 1.10 14.80
C PRO A 74 -9.24 2.26 15.29
N LEU A 75 -10.24 1.96 16.12
CA LEU A 75 -11.03 3.00 16.79
C LEU A 75 -10.06 3.90 17.57
N PRO A 76 -10.18 5.23 17.49
CA PRO A 76 -9.39 6.11 18.34
C PRO A 76 -9.70 5.74 19.79
N GLU A 77 -8.69 5.27 20.51
CA GLU A 77 -8.81 5.09 21.96
C GLU A 77 -9.25 6.45 22.52
N PRO A 78 -10.29 6.50 23.38
CA PRO A 78 -10.72 7.77 23.96
C PRO A 78 -9.51 8.35 24.69
N GLU A 79 -9.09 9.54 24.27
CA GLU A 79 -8.15 10.38 24.99
C GLU A 79 -8.69 10.56 26.41
N VAL A 80 -8.17 9.75 27.33
CA VAL A 80 -8.31 10.00 28.76
C VAL A 80 -7.54 11.28 29.03
N GLU A 81 -8.31 12.36 29.13
CA GLU A 81 -7.96 13.61 29.79
C GLU A 81 -7.17 13.34 31.09
N GLN A 82 -5.84 13.31 31.02
CA GLN A 82 -4.96 13.41 32.19
C GLN A 82 -4.47 14.84 32.28
N LEU A 83 -5.39 15.71 32.68
CA LEU A 83 -5.16 17.15 32.88
C LEU A 83 -5.48 17.51 34.33
N VAL A 84 -4.94 16.78 35.32
CA VAL A 84 -4.96 17.19 36.74
C VAL A 84 -3.78 16.57 37.52
N VAL A 85 -2.55 17.08 37.37
CA VAL A 85 -1.59 17.28 38.49
C VAL A 85 -0.51 18.26 38.00
N GLN A 86 -0.79 19.57 38.05
CA GLN A 86 0.27 20.58 38.21
C GLN A 86 0.31 20.98 39.69
N GLU A 87 1.50 21.38 40.16
CA GLU A 87 1.84 21.89 41.52
C GLU A 87 1.78 20.83 42.64
N VAL A 88 2.83 20.56 43.43
CA VAL A 88 3.43 21.45 44.44
C VAL A 88 4.81 20.88 44.88
N VAL A 89 5.87 21.68 44.74
CA VAL A 89 7.08 21.80 45.61
C VAL A 89 7.94 20.56 45.91
N GLN A 90 9.19 20.58 45.42
CA GLN A 90 10.39 20.40 46.26
C GLN A 90 11.66 20.85 45.53
N GLU A 91 11.86 22.17 45.55
CA GLU A 91 13.18 22.77 45.63
C GLU A 91 13.69 22.53 47.06
N ALA A 92 14.67 21.64 47.22
CA ALA A 92 15.43 21.54 48.46
C ALA A 92 16.85 21.06 48.12
N ALA A 93 17.77 22.00 48.24
CA ALA A 93 19.19 21.83 48.06
C ALA A 93 19.76 20.69 48.92
N ILE A 94 20.65 19.90 48.32
CA ILE A 94 21.85 19.42 49.00
C ILE A 94 23.00 19.54 48.01
N ASP A 95 23.71 20.64 48.20
CA ASP A 95 25.05 20.91 47.74
C ASP A 95 25.99 19.82 48.24
N ALA A 96 26.61 19.09 47.32
CA ALA A 96 27.80 18.29 47.57
C ALA A 96 28.63 18.27 46.29
N SER A 97 29.40 19.33 46.11
CA SER A 97 30.84 19.27 45.83
C SER A 97 31.29 18.15 44.89
N ASN A 98 31.46 18.48 43.61
CA ASN A 98 32.69 18.09 42.93
C ASN A 98 33.01 19.08 41.80
N ASP A 99 33.99 19.91 42.11
CA ASP A 99 34.66 20.87 41.28
C ASP A 99 35.48 20.14 40.21
N HIS A 100 34.99 20.12 38.98
CA HIS A 100 35.83 19.91 37.80
C HIS A 100 35.39 20.90 36.72
N ALA A 101 35.97 22.10 36.83
CA ALA A 101 36.03 23.07 35.76
C ALA A 101 36.58 22.44 34.47
N GLN A 102 35.82 22.54 33.37
CA GLN A 102 36.20 23.23 32.12
C GLN A 102 35.37 22.73 30.92
N MET A 103 34.60 23.65 30.33
CA MET A 103 34.24 23.64 28.91
C MET A 103 35.19 24.61 28.19
N PRO A 104 35.67 24.27 26.98
CA PRO A 104 35.07 24.79 25.74
C PRO A 104 34.94 23.67 24.68
N GLY A 105 34.03 23.65 23.70
CA GLY A 105 33.57 24.72 22.82
C GLY A 105 34.11 24.46 21.40
N ALA A 106 33.23 23.92 20.53
CA ALA A 106 33.24 23.85 19.06
C ALA A 106 34.54 23.52 18.27
N VAL A 107 34.32 22.77 17.18
CA VAL A 107 35.22 22.48 16.04
C VAL A 107 36.47 21.63 16.31
N ASP A 108 36.43 20.36 15.90
CA ASP A 108 37.44 19.84 14.97
C ASP A 108 36.95 18.61 14.18
N PHE A 109 36.60 18.90 12.93
CA PHE A 109 36.86 18.17 11.67
C PHE A 109 36.72 16.65 11.55
N GLN A 110 35.84 16.29 10.61
CA GLN A 110 36.04 15.29 9.54
C GLN A 110 36.27 13.83 9.96
N ARG A 111 35.28 12.96 9.69
CA ARG A 111 35.45 11.73 8.87
C ARG A 111 34.13 10.95 8.74
N ALA A 112 33.37 11.26 7.69
CA ALA A 112 32.64 10.23 6.94
C ALA A 112 33.35 10.09 5.58
N PRO A 113 33.10 9.06 4.74
CA PRO A 113 32.66 7.69 4.96
C PRO A 113 33.62 6.68 4.25
N SER A 114 33.42 5.37 4.39
CA SER A 114 33.59 4.37 3.30
C SER A 114 33.72 2.96 3.88
N LEU A 115 32.73 2.10 3.63
CA LEU A 115 32.97 0.70 3.27
C LEU A 115 31.80 0.23 2.40
N LEU A 116 31.89 0.61 1.13
CA LEU A 116 31.42 -0.21 0.03
C LEU A 116 31.79 -1.67 0.30
N ARG A 117 30.79 -2.57 0.33
CA ARG A 117 30.89 -3.95 -0.19
C ARG A 117 29.58 -4.72 0.04
N ARG A 118 28.65 -4.60 -0.90
CA ARG A 118 28.08 -5.80 -1.55
C ARG A 118 27.36 -5.41 -2.84
N ALA A 119 28.14 -5.37 -3.92
CA ALA A 119 27.64 -5.49 -5.27
C ALA A 119 27.40 -6.96 -5.56
N LEU A 120 26.20 -7.33 -6.04
CA LEU A 120 25.97 -8.52 -6.88
C LEU A 120 24.92 -8.18 -7.93
N ASN A 121 25.44 -7.79 -9.09
CA ASN A 121 24.98 -7.97 -10.47
C ASN A 121 23.59 -8.60 -10.68
N VAL A 122 22.63 -7.80 -11.14
CA VAL A 122 21.56 -8.27 -12.04
C VAL A 122 21.85 -7.69 -13.42
N VAL A 123 22.24 -8.56 -14.33
CA VAL A 123 22.48 -8.26 -15.75
C VAL A 123 21.15 -7.88 -16.41
N TRP A 124 21.06 -6.63 -16.86
CA TRP A 124 20.05 -6.21 -17.83
C TRP A 124 20.41 -6.81 -19.19
N ARG A 125 19.50 -7.58 -19.79
CA ARG A 125 19.61 -8.07 -21.17
C ARG A 125 18.71 -7.19 -22.05
N PRO A 126 19.25 -6.22 -22.81
CA PRO A 126 18.49 -5.56 -23.86
C PRO A 126 18.46 -6.49 -25.09
N GLY A 127 17.27 -6.93 -25.50
CA GLY A 127 17.06 -7.55 -26.80
C GLY A 127 17.22 -6.49 -27.89
N ASN A 128 18.40 -6.46 -28.50
CA ASN A 128 18.70 -5.65 -29.68
C ASN A 128 18.11 -6.29 -30.94
N ALA A 129 17.81 -5.41 -31.90
CA ALA A 129 17.26 -5.65 -33.22
C ALA A 129 17.91 -6.83 -33.98
N GLY A 130 17.05 -7.64 -34.60
CA GLY A 130 17.40 -8.61 -35.63
C GLY A 130 16.84 -8.14 -36.97
N ASP A 131 17.76 -8.04 -37.93
CA ASP A 131 17.72 -7.39 -39.23
C ASP A 131 16.53 -7.64 -40.17
N LEU A 132 16.25 -6.58 -40.94
CA LEU A 132 15.63 -6.60 -42.26
C LEU A 132 16.62 -7.20 -43.29
N ASN A 133 16.06 -7.89 -44.29
CA ASN A 133 16.65 -8.35 -45.55
C ASN A 133 17.26 -9.77 -45.59
N SER A 134 16.51 -10.67 -46.23
CA SER A 134 17.03 -11.52 -47.31
C SER A 134 15.88 -11.94 -48.24
N ALA A 135 16.18 -11.92 -49.54
CA ALA A 135 15.26 -11.89 -50.67
C ALA A 135 14.92 -13.28 -51.28
N ALA A 136 13.91 -13.27 -52.15
CA ALA A 136 13.69 -14.07 -53.37
C ALA A 136 13.88 -15.60 -53.35
N SER A 137 12.79 -16.32 -53.61
CA SER A 137 12.69 -17.39 -54.64
C SER A 137 11.23 -17.60 -55.02
#